data_AF-A0A2N2BUB8-F1
#
_entry.id   AF-A0A2N2BUB8-F1
#
_cell.length_a   1.000
_cell.length_b   1.000
_cell.length_c   1.000
_cell.angle_alpha   90.00
_cell.angle_beta   90.00
_cell.angle_gamma   90.00
#
_symmetry.space_group_name_H-M   'P 1'
#
loop_
_entity.id
_entity.type
_entity.pdbx_description
1 polymer ?
#
loop_
_entity_poly.entity_id
_entity_poly.type
_entity_poly.pdbx_seq_one_letter_code
_entity_poly.pdbx_strand_id
1 'polypeptide(L)'
;MLKESIKMALENIVSNKMRSFLTMLGIIIGVGSVIALITIVSGATTTVTDQVASMGANTVTVQVQGTPLKQGLTQGDVNKIAELSNISGIAPTISGQTTVAFDGNTMDEITLQGKNDVYFENTEDVISSGRIINTIDTENKSRVALIGNDIANELYVGKNPIGQEIKIGGITYHVIGILQESDSFASADTNSSVIIPYTTAMGVVGAKYINNMTVYIADEALADTTTRQIEGVLTKAFNGDEDGYSIVNMQSILETIEEMTSILSMMLAGIASISLVVGGIGIMNMMLVSVTERTSEIGLRKALGAEPKQIQLQFLIESVVLCLIGGIIGFILGVSLAWVVANLIGTSFALTASTVLLAIGFSAAIGVVFGFMPARKASRLNPIDALRSI
;
A
#
# COMPACT_ATOMS: atom_id res chain seq x y z
N MET A 1 -46.01 6.64 6.79
CA MET A 1 -45.52 6.51 5.39
C MET A 1 -44.16 5.84 5.28
N LEU A 2 -43.02 6.51 5.48
CA LEU A 2 -41.70 5.90 5.19
C LEU A 2 -41.40 4.61 6.00
N LYS A 3 -41.69 4.64 7.32
CA LYS A 3 -41.59 3.44 8.19
C LYS A 3 -42.52 2.30 7.77
N GLU A 4 -43.74 2.63 7.33
CA GLU A 4 -44.72 1.62 6.86
C GLU A 4 -44.31 1.06 5.50
N SER A 5 -43.78 1.88 4.59
CA SER A 5 -43.26 1.42 3.30
C SER A 5 -42.08 0.48 3.47
N ILE A 6 -41.18 0.74 4.42
CA ILE A 6 -40.07 -0.17 4.76
C ILE A 6 -40.60 -1.49 5.34
N LYS A 7 -41.56 -1.40 6.29
CA LYS A 7 -42.17 -2.60 6.89
C LYS A 7 -42.86 -3.48 5.84
N MET A 8 -43.64 -2.87 4.96
CA MET A 8 -44.31 -3.58 3.86
C MET A 8 -43.32 -4.18 2.86
N ALA A 9 -42.23 -3.46 2.54
CA ALA A 9 -41.18 -3.99 1.68
C ALA A 9 -40.54 -5.25 2.31
N LEU A 10 -40.22 -5.23 3.60
CA LEU A 10 -39.68 -6.39 4.31
C LEU A 10 -40.64 -7.59 4.32
N GLU A 11 -41.93 -7.37 4.59
CA GLU A 11 -42.95 -8.42 4.55
C GLU A 11 -43.07 -9.07 3.16
N ASN A 12 -43.00 -8.28 2.09
CA ASN A 12 -43.02 -8.77 0.71
C ASN A 12 -41.78 -9.58 0.32
N ILE A 13 -40.60 -9.15 0.80
CA ILE A 13 -39.35 -9.89 0.59
C ILE A 13 -39.45 -11.29 1.21
N VAL A 14 -40.00 -11.37 2.42
CA VAL A 14 -40.16 -12.61 3.18
C VAL A 14 -41.25 -13.52 2.60
N SER A 15 -42.31 -12.97 2.00
CA SER A 15 -43.37 -13.78 1.37
C SER A 15 -42.88 -14.48 0.10
N ASN A 16 -41.97 -13.86 -0.65
CA ASN A 16 -41.43 -14.39 -1.93
C ASN A 16 -39.93 -14.72 -1.86
N LYS A 17 -39.52 -15.53 -0.87
CA LYS A 17 -38.11 -15.81 -0.54
C LYS A 17 -37.23 -16.20 -1.73
N MET A 18 -37.68 -17.16 -2.55
CA MET A 18 -36.90 -17.67 -3.68
C MET A 18 -36.63 -16.57 -4.71
N ARG A 19 -37.66 -15.78 -5.02
CA ARG A 19 -37.57 -14.71 -6.02
C ARG A 19 -36.70 -13.57 -5.53
N SER A 20 -36.92 -13.13 -4.29
CA SER A 20 -36.12 -12.09 -3.65
C SER A 20 -34.65 -12.50 -3.52
N PHE A 21 -34.38 -13.76 -3.22
CA PHE A 21 -33.02 -14.28 -3.16
C PHE A 21 -32.35 -14.27 -4.54
N LEU A 22 -33.01 -14.79 -5.57
CA LEU A 22 -32.47 -14.82 -6.93
C LEU A 22 -32.21 -13.42 -7.51
N THR A 23 -33.03 -12.42 -7.17
CA THR A 23 -32.76 -11.03 -7.59
C THR A 23 -31.63 -10.38 -6.80
N MET A 24 -31.58 -10.59 -5.49
CA MET A 24 -30.50 -10.07 -4.67
C MET A 24 -29.16 -10.73 -5.02
N LEU A 25 -29.15 -11.97 -5.50
CA LEU A 25 -27.92 -12.70 -5.83
C LEU A 25 -27.03 -11.95 -6.81
N GLY A 26 -27.61 -11.30 -7.84
CA GLY A 26 -26.85 -10.48 -8.78
C GLY A 26 -26.14 -9.29 -8.12
N ILE A 27 -26.82 -8.62 -7.19
CA ILE A 27 -26.23 -7.53 -6.40
C ILE A 27 -25.19 -8.08 -5.42
N ILE A 28 -25.50 -9.17 -4.72
CA ILE A 28 -24.61 -9.77 -3.73
C ILE A 28 -23.27 -10.13 -4.39
N ILE A 29 -23.30 -10.78 -5.55
CA ILE A 29 -22.10 -11.16 -6.30
C ILE A 29 -21.41 -9.92 -6.88
N GLY A 30 -22.17 -8.97 -7.44
CA GLY A 30 -21.60 -7.75 -8.02
C GLY A 30 -20.90 -6.88 -6.99
N VAL A 31 -21.60 -6.52 -5.91
CA VAL A 31 -21.06 -5.69 -4.82
C VAL A 31 -19.95 -6.44 -4.07
N GLY A 32 -20.16 -7.73 -3.76
CA GLY A 32 -19.18 -8.53 -3.03
C GLY A 32 -17.88 -8.75 -3.78
N SER A 33 -17.93 -9.06 -5.09
CA SER A 33 -16.71 -9.26 -5.89
C SER A 33 -15.89 -7.97 -5.99
N VAL A 34 -16.55 -6.82 -6.14
CA VAL A 34 -15.90 -5.52 -6.29
C VAL A 34 -15.25 -5.06 -5.00
N ILE A 35 -15.95 -5.22 -3.88
CA ILE A 35 -15.38 -4.93 -2.55
C ILE A 35 -14.19 -5.86 -2.29
N ALA A 36 -14.33 -7.15 -2.58
CA ALA A 36 -13.24 -8.10 -2.37
C ALA A 36 -12.00 -7.69 -3.17
N LEU A 37 -12.16 -7.43 -4.48
CA LEU A 37 -11.05 -7.06 -5.36
C LEU A 37 -10.40 -5.74 -4.98
N ILE A 38 -11.18 -4.69 -4.70
CA ILE A 38 -10.63 -3.38 -4.28
C ILE A 38 -9.90 -3.50 -2.95
N THR A 39 -10.44 -4.24 -1.98
CA THR A 39 -9.81 -4.43 -0.66
C THR A 39 -8.49 -5.20 -0.78
N ILE A 40 -8.46 -6.24 -1.62
CA ILE A 40 -7.23 -7.01 -1.88
C ILE A 40 -6.17 -6.15 -2.56
N VAL A 41 -6.54 -5.41 -3.62
CA VAL A 41 -5.61 -4.52 -4.34
C VAL A 41 -5.08 -3.44 -3.39
N SER A 42 -5.95 -2.77 -2.63
CA SER A 42 -5.52 -1.75 -1.67
C SER A 42 -4.60 -2.31 -0.59
N GLY A 43 -4.89 -3.50 -0.05
CA GLY A 43 -4.03 -4.14 0.95
C GLY A 43 -2.65 -4.53 0.41
N ALA A 44 -2.61 -5.04 -0.82
CA ALA A 44 -1.36 -5.30 -1.53
C ALA A 44 -0.57 -4.00 -1.78
N THR A 45 -1.25 -2.94 -2.25
CA THR A 45 -0.64 -1.61 -2.43
C THR A 45 -0.06 -1.11 -1.12
N THR A 46 -0.80 -1.15 -0.01
CA THR A 46 -0.32 -0.71 1.31
C THR A 46 0.94 -1.47 1.72
N THR A 47 0.98 -2.78 1.52
CA THR A 47 2.16 -3.60 1.85
C THR A 47 3.39 -3.14 1.06
N VAL A 48 3.22 -2.88 -0.25
CA VAL A 48 4.31 -2.41 -1.12
C VAL A 48 4.72 -0.97 -0.74
N THR A 49 3.77 -0.08 -0.49
CA THR A 49 4.07 1.31 -0.09
C THR A 49 4.75 1.36 1.27
N ASP A 50 4.37 0.52 2.22
CA ASP A 50 5.01 0.43 3.54
C ASP A 50 6.46 -0.06 3.40
N GLN A 51 6.70 -1.05 2.54
CA GLN A 51 8.05 -1.53 2.22
C GLN A 51 8.89 -0.41 1.59
N VAL A 52 8.32 0.35 0.65
CA VAL A 52 8.99 1.51 0.03
C VAL A 52 9.24 2.62 1.06
N ALA A 53 8.28 2.91 1.93
CA ALA A 53 8.41 3.92 2.99
C ALA A 53 9.48 3.55 4.02
N SER A 54 9.64 2.26 4.33
CA SER A 54 10.69 1.76 5.23
C SER A 54 12.11 2.00 4.68
N MET A 55 12.24 2.18 3.36
CA MET A 55 13.50 2.55 2.71
C MET A 55 13.77 4.06 2.77
N GLY A 56 12.84 4.84 3.33
CA GLY A 56 12.85 6.30 3.40
C GLY A 56 12.15 6.93 2.19
N ALA A 57 10.89 7.34 2.36
CA ALA A 57 10.09 7.99 1.30
C ALA A 57 10.72 9.29 0.79
N ASN A 58 11.37 10.05 1.68
CA ASN A 58 12.05 11.31 1.38
C ASN A 58 13.51 11.13 0.91
N THR A 59 13.84 10.00 0.29
CA THR A 59 15.21 9.70 -0.13
C THR A 59 15.38 9.67 -1.64
N VAL A 60 16.58 10.10 -2.06
CA VAL A 60 17.08 9.91 -3.42
C VAL A 60 18.30 9.03 -3.35
N THR A 61 18.22 7.85 -3.96
CA THR A 61 19.36 6.94 -4.09
C THR A 61 20.15 7.29 -5.34
N VAL A 62 21.45 7.51 -5.19
CA VAL A 62 22.38 7.72 -6.30
C VAL A 62 23.29 6.51 -6.38
N GLN A 63 23.24 5.84 -7.52
CA GLN A 63 24.11 4.72 -7.88
C GLN A 63 24.98 5.11 -9.06
N VAL A 64 26.26 4.77 -9.00
CA VAL A 64 27.25 5.15 -10.00
C VAL A 64 27.85 3.90 -10.57
N GLN A 65 27.70 3.74 -11.88
CA GLN A 65 28.29 2.65 -12.65
C GLN A 65 29.72 3.00 -13.08
N GLY A 66 29.98 4.30 -13.23
CA GLY A 66 31.27 4.83 -13.67
C GLY A 66 31.40 4.85 -15.19
N THR A 67 32.33 5.67 -15.65
CA THR A 67 32.68 5.87 -17.07
C THR A 67 34.17 5.63 -17.25
N PRO A 68 34.67 5.52 -18.50
CA PRO A 68 36.12 5.42 -18.75
C PRO A 68 36.93 6.59 -18.16
N LEU A 69 36.31 7.77 -18.01
CA LEU A 69 36.95 8.98 -17.49
C LEU A 69 36.81 9.12 -15.97
N LYS A 70 35.76 8.54 -15.38
CA LYS A 70 35.48 8.66 -13.94
C LYS A 70 34.72 7.45 -13.41
N GLN A 71 35.37 6.68 -12.53
CA GLN A 71 34.84 5.40 -12.04
C GLN A 71 33.86 5.52 -10.87
N GLY A 72 33.72 6.70 -10.26
CA GLY A 72 32.86 6.89 -9.09
C GLY A 72 32.86 8.34 -8.58
N LEU A 73 32.14 8.60 -7.49
CA LEU A 73 32.10 9.92 -6.86
C LEU A 73 33.29 10.12 -5.92
N THR A 74 33.87 11.32 -5.98
CA THR A 74 34.86 11.78 -4.99
C THR A 74 34.16 12.48 -3.83
N GLN A 75 34.85 12.64 -2.70
CA GLN A 75 34.32 13.42 -1.58
C GLN A 75 33.95 14.85 -2.00
N GLY A 76 34.67 15.45 -2.95
CA GLY A 76 34.35 16.78 -3.47
C GLY A 76 33.04 16.82 -4.26
N ASP A 77 32.67 15.73 -4.94
CA ASP A 77 31.37 15.64 -5.63
C ASP A 77 30.23 15.51 -4.60
N VAL A 78 30.43 14.69 -3.57
CA VAL A 78 29.48 14.52 -2.47
C VAL A 78 29.24 15.85 -1.74
N ASN A 79 30.28 16.63 -1.48
CA ASN A 79 30.14 17.94 -0.84
C ASN A 79 29.35 18.94 -1.70
N LYS A 80 29.54 18.95 -3.03
CA LYS A 80 28.74 19.78 -3.93
C LYS A 80 27.27 19.40 -3.93
N ILE A 81 26.97 18.11 -3.79
CA ILE A 81 25.60 17.64 -3.60
C ILE A 81 25.09 18.16 -2.26
N ALA A 82 25.84 17.99 -1.16
CA ALA A 82 25.44 18.46 0.17
C ALA A 82 25.18 19.97 0.27
N GLU A 83 25.79 20.78 -0.60
CA GLU A 83 25.58 22.23 -0.68
C GLU A 83 24.26 22.63 -1.37
N LEU A 84 23.56 21.70 -2.03
CA LEU A 84 22.27 22.00 -2.66
C LEU A 84 21.20 22.33 -1.61
N SER A 85 20.29 23.22 -1.99
CA SER A 85 19.11 23.52 -1.17
C SER A 85 18.25 22.27 -0.99
N ASN A 86 17.60 22.15 0.17
CA ASN A 86 16.63 21.09 0.47
C ASN A 86 17.23 19.69 0.71
N ILE A 87 18.52 19.60 1.02
CA ILE A 87 19.16 18.36 1.49
C ILE A 87 19.32 18.42 3.00
N SER A 88 18.77 17.41 3.69
CA SER A 88 18.89 17.24 5.14
C SER A 88 20.19 16.52 5.51
N GLY A 89 20.62 15.58 4.67
CA GLY A 89 21.85 14.83 4.90
C GLY A 89 22.18 13.88 3.75
N ILE A 90 23.39 13.32 3.81
CA ILE A 90 23.89 12.35 2.84
C ILE A 90 24.52 11.16 3.57
N ALA A 91 24.15 9.95 3.18
CA ALA A 91 24.73 8.70 3.66
C ALA A 91 25.38 7.90 2.52
N PRO A 92 26.72 7.98 2.36
CA PRO A 92 27.45 7.08 1.50
C PRO A 92 27.30 5.63 1.97
N THR A 93 27.21 4.69 1.02
CA THR A 93 27.18 3.25 1.31
C THR A 93 28.33 2.56 0.59
N ILE A 94 29.20 1.94 1.37
CA ILE A 94 30.27 1.06 0.87
C ILE A 94 29.91 -0.36 1.25
N SER A 95 29.82 -1.26 0.28
CA SER A 95 29.48 -2.66 0.55
C SER A 95 30.58 -3.59 0.08
N GLY A 96 30.81 -4.66 0.82
CA GLY A 96 31.73 -5.74 0.45
C GLY A 96 31.49 -6.97 1.29
N GLN A 97 32.26 -8.02 1.04
CA GLN A 97 32.31 -9.20 1.89
C GLN A 97 33.65 -9.26 2.61
N THR A 98 33.65 -9.76 3.84
CA THR A 98 34.85 -9.88 4.66
C THR A 98 34.78 -11.06 5.60
N THR A 99 35.94 -11.43 6.15
CA THR A 99 36.03 -12.39 7.24
C THR A 99 36.14 -11.62 8.55
N VAL A 100 35.39 -12.06 9.55
CA VAL A 100 35.49 -11.57 10.93
C VAL A 100 36.13 -12.64 11.81
N ALA A 101 36.97 -12.22 12.74
CA ALA A 101 37.69 -13.15 13.61
C ALA A 101 37.84 -12.61 15.03
N PHE A 102 37.70 -13.50 16.01
CA PHE A 102 37.93 -13.23 17.42
C PHE A 102 38.43 -14.48 18.13
N ASP A 103 39.46 -14.33 18.98
CA ASP A 103 39.98 -15.41 19.85
C ASP A 103 40.30 -16.74 19.14
N GLY A 104 40.70 -16.68 17.87
CA GLY A 104 41.01 -17.86 17.04
C GLY A 104 39.83 -18.46 16.28
N ASN A 105 38.60 -18.02 16.55
CA ASN A 105 37.40 -18.36 15.77
C ASN A 105 37.20 -17.36 14.63
N THR A 106 36.68 -17.84 13.50
CA THR A 106 36.49 -17.06 12.27
C THR A 106 35.13 -17.34 11.67
N MET A 107 34.48 -16.28 11.18
CA MET A 107 33.29 -16.39 10.32
C MET A 107 33.60 -15.72 8.98
N ASP A 108 33.33 -16.43 7.90
CA ASP A 108 33.55 -15.99 6.53
C ASP A 108 32.25 -15.45 5.91
N GLU A 109 32.37 -14.83 4.74
CA GLU A 109 31.24 -14.31 3.95
C GLU A 109 30.36 -13.27 4.67
N ILE A 110 30.89 -12.60 5.70
CA ILE A 110 30.17 -11.55 6.42
C ILE A 110 30.01 -10.32 5.55
N THR A 111 28.80 -9.77 5.54
CA THR A 111 28.48 -8.54 4.81
C THR A 111 29.10 -7.34 5.55
N LEU A 112 30.09 -6.70 4.92
CA LEU A 112 30.69 -5.45 5.38
C LEU A 112 29.91 -4.27 4.80
N GLN A 113 29.42 -3.39 5.66
CA GLN A 113 28.81 -2.12 5.26
C GLN A 113 29.58 -0.94 5.87
N GLY A 114 29.81 0.06 5.04
CA GLY A 114 30.35 1.36 5.41
C GLY A 114 29.23 2.39 5.44
N LYS A 115 28.94 2.96 6.61
CA LYS A 115 27.91 3.99 6.82
C LYS A 115 28.47 5.18 7.61
N ASN A 116 27.75 6.29 7.64
CA ASN A 116 28.03 7.44 8.51
C ASN A 116 26.91 7.64 9.54
N ASP A 117 27.06 8.67 10.36
CA ASP A 117 26.08 9.16 11.33
C ASP A 117 24.70 9.45 10.71
N VAL A 118 24.66 10.13 9.56
CA VAL A 118 23.40 10.49 8.89
C VAL A 118 22.50 9.27 8.61
N TYR A 119 23.10 8.12 8.28
CA TYR A 119 22.33 6.88 8.10
C TYR A 119 21.58 6.49 9.38
N PHE A 120 22.24 6.56 10.55
CA PHE A 120 21.63 6.19 11.82
C PHE A 120 20.66 7.24 12.36
N GLU A 121 20.81 8.51 11.98
CA GLU A 121 19.84 9.56 12.32
C GLU A 121 18.51 9.40 11.58
N ASN A 122 18.54 8.78 10.40
CA ASN A 122 17.38 8.64 9.51
C ASN A 122 16.88 7.20 9.38
N THR A 123 17.47 6.25 10.12
CA THR A 123 17.03 4.85 10.15
C THR A 123 16.69 4.49 11.59
N GLU A 124 15.43 4.18 11.85
CA GLU A 124 14.96 3.80 13.19
C GLU A 124 15.39 2.38 13.55
N ASP A 125 15.47 2.10 14.86
CA ASP A 125 15.68 0.76 15.45
C ASP A 125 16.87 -0.05 14.90
N VAL A 126 17.96 0.62 14.49
CA VAL A 126 19.14 -0.07 13.93
C VAL A 126 19.98 -0.79 14.98
N ILE A 127 19.95 -0.35 16.24
CA ILE A 127 20.86 -0.82 17.30
C ILE A 127 20.08 -1.43 18.46
N SER A 128 20.44 -2.66 18.83
CA SER A 128 19.92 -3.33 20.02
C SER A 128 20.63 -2.88 21.31
N SER A 129 21.94 -2.65 21.25
CA SER A 129 22.75 -2.26 22.41
C SER A 129 24.03 -1.52 22.01
N GLY A 130 24.50 -0.57 22.82
CA GLY A 130 25.74 0.18 22.59
C GLY A 130 25.51 1.59 22.07
N ARG A 131 26.38 2.07 21.17
CA ARG A 131 26.29 3.41 20.55
C ARG A 131 26.37 3.35 19.03
N ILE A 132 25.74 4.30 18.35
CA ILE A 132 25.88 4.51 16.90
C ILE A 132 27.27 5.06 16.53
N ILE A 133 27.59 5.00 15.24
CA ILE A 133 28.74 5.68 14.65
C ILE A 133 28.42 7.18 14.59
N ASN A 134 29.27 8.01 15.18
CA ASN A 134 29.11 9.46 15.19
C ASN A 134 29.96 10.13 14.10
N THR A 135 29.73 11.42 13.85
CA THR A 135 30.50 12.23 12.89
C THR A 135 32.01 12.13 13.14
N ILE A 136 32.43 12.21 14.41
CA ILE A 136 33.84 12.15 14.83
C ILE A 136 34.49 10.81 14.46
N ASP A 137 33.76 9.69 14.57
CA ASP A 137 34.29 8.38 14.20
C ASP A 137 34.59 8.32 12.70
N THR A 138 33.72 8.93 11.90
CA THR A 138 33.81 8.98 10.44
C THR A 138 34.94 9.90 9.98
N GLU A 139 35.06 11.09 10.57
CA GLU A 139 36.12 12.06 10.29
C GLU A 139 37.51 11.53 10.65
N ASN A 140 37.65 10.91 11.83
CA ASN A 140 38.93 10.36 12.30
C ASN A 140 39.29 9.00 11.69
N LYS A 141 38.45 8.43 10.83
CA LYS A 141 38.59 7.06 10.30
C LYS A 141 38.79 6.05 11.43
N SER A 142 37.98 6.20 12.47
CA SER A 142 38.08 5.41 13.68
C SER A 142 37.83 3.94 13.38
N ARG A 143 38.58 3.06 14.05
CA ARG A 143 38.42 1.61 13.92
C ARG A 143 37.41 1.11 14.93
N VAL A 144 36.15 1.47 14.68
CA VAL A 144 35.00 1.04 15.48
C VAL A 144 34.05 0.22 14.61
N ALA A 145 33.32 -0.71 15.22
CA ALA A 145 32.40 -1.60 14.52
C ALA A 145 31.10 -1.83 15.29
N LEU A 146 30.01 -1.91 14.54
CA LEU A 146 28.72 -2.45 14.96
C LEU A 146 28.59 -3.84 14.35
N ILE A 147 28.23 -4.84 15.15
CA ILE A 147 28.14 -6.22 14.70
C ILE A 147 26.70 -6.73 14.75
N GLY A 148 26.33 -7.61 13.83
CA GLY A 148 25.07 -8.31 13.86
C GLY A 148 24.98 -9.38 14.97
N ASN A 149 23.77 -9.85 15.22
CA ASN A 149 23.47 -10.78 16.31
C ASN A 149 24.18 -12.13 16.16
N ASP A 150 24.27 -12.67 14.94
CA ASP A 150 24.94 -13.95 14.66
C ASP A 150 26.42 -13.88 15.03
N ILE A 151 27.09 -12.79 14.63
CA ILE A 151 28.50 -12.55 14.94
C ILE A 151 28.71 -12.45 16.46
N ALA A 152 27.82 -11.75 17.15
CA ALA A 152 27.89 -11.62 18.61
C ALA A 152 27.75 -12.98 19.30
N ASN A 153 26.78 -13.81 18.89
CA ASN A 153 26.52 -15.10 19.51
C ASN A 153 27.59 -16.14 19.20
N GLU A 154 28.11 -16.18 17.98
CA GLU A 154 29.06 -17.20 17.55
C GLU A 154 30.50 -16.88 18.00
N LEU A 155 30.94 -15.61 17.89
CA LEU A 155 32.30 -15.24 18.27
C LEU A 155 32.45 -14.90 19.76
N TYR A 156 31.42 -14.38 20.42
CA TYR A 156 31.50 -13.91 21.80
C TYR A 156 30.66 -14.74 22.78
N VAL A 157 30.62 -16.07 22.59
CA VAL A 157 29.85 -17.01 23.45
C VAL A 157 30.10 -16.74 24.94
N GLY A 158 29.05 -16.29 25.65
CA GLY A 158 29.09 -16.02 27.08
C GLY A 158 29.88 -14.77 27.50
N LYS A 159 30.27 -13.90 26.56
CA LYS A 159 30.98 -12.64 26.79
C LYS A 159 30.19 -11.47 26.19
N ASN A 160 30.30 -10.28 26.80
CA ASN A 160 29.74 -9.07 26.19
C ASN A 160 30.70 -8.59 25.08
N PRO A 161 30.25 -8.49 23.80
CA PRO A 161 31.11 -8.04 22.71
C PRO A 161 31.44 -6.55 22.80
N ILE A 162 30.59 -5.73 23.42
CA ILE A 162 30.79 -4.27 23.48
C ILE A 162 32.06 -3.94 24.28
N GLY A 163 32.94 -3.15 23.68
CA GLY A 163 34.25 -2.76 24.21
C GLY A 163 35.38 -3.76 23.90
N GLN A 164 35.07 -4.92 23.32
CA GLN A 164 36.08 -5.90 22.89
C GLN A 164 36.63 -5.55 21.51
N GLU A 165 37.74 -6.19 21.17
CA GLU A 165 38.32 -6.13 19.84
C GLU A 165 37.73 -7.21 18.92
N ILE A 166 37.57 -6.89 17.64
CA ILE A 166 37.24 -7.82 16.56
C ILE A 166 38.19 -7.58 15.39
N LYS A 167 38.64 -8.64 14.72
CA LYS A 167 39.39 -8.50 13.47
C LYS A 167 38.43 -8.58 12.29
N ILE A 168 38.43 -7.56 11.44
CA ILE A 168 37.60 -7.48 10.23
C ILE A 168 38.57 -7.30 9.06
N GLY A 169 38.59 -8.25 8.12
CA GLY A 169 39.54 -8.22 6.99
C GLY A 169 41.01 -8.17 7.43
N GLY A 170 41.33 -8.77 8.59
CA GLY A 170 42.67 -8.78 9.17
C GLY A 170 43.07 -7.52 9.95
N ILE A 171 42.20 -6.51 10.05
CA ILE A 171 42.45 -5.27 10.80
C ILE A 171 41.64 -5.30 12.11
N THR A 172 42.23 -4.86 13.22
CA THR A 172 41.57 -4.79 14.53
C THR A 172 40.66 -3.56 14.66
N TYR A 173 39.43 -3.77 15.11
CA TYR A 173 38.40 -2.78 15.42
C TYR A 173 37.88 -2.98 16.85
N HIS A 174 37.36 -1.92 17.46
CA HIS A 174 36.62 -2.00 18.72
C HIS A 174 35.13 -2.09 18.46
N VAL A 175 34.47 -3.08 19.05
CA VAL A 175 33.02 -3.23 18.97
C VAL A 175 32.36 -2.18 19.87
N ILE A 176 31.51 -1.34 19.30
CA ILE A 176 30.83 -0.24 20.01
C ILE A 176 29.32 -0.48 20.19
N GLY A 177 28.77 -1.49 19.53
CA GLY A 177 27.37 -1.85 19.64
C GLY A 177 26.98 -3.08 18.83
N ILE A 178 25.75 -3.53 19.03
CA ILE A 178 25.14 -4.70 18.40
C ILE A 178 23.91 -4.20 17.64
N LEU A 179 23.79 -4.62 16.37
CA LEU A 179 22.66 -4.28 15.52
C LEU A 179 21.38 -4.96 16.02
N GLN A 180 20.24 -4.35 15.74
CA GLN A 180 18.94 -4.97 15.96
C GLN A 180 18.81 -6.21 15.06
N GLU A 181 18.25 -7.27 15.63
CA GLU A 181 18.04 -8.53 14.93
C GLU A 181 17.01 -8.33 13.81
N SER A 182 17.39 -8.67 12.59
CA SER A 182 16.46 -8.68 11.46
C SER A 182 15.63 -9.97 11.48
N ASP A 183 14.32 -9.84 11.28
CA ASP A 183 13.44 -10.99 11.06
C ASP A 183 13.89 -11.79 9.82
N SER A 184 13.67 -13.11 9.80
CA SER A 184 14.04 -13.96 8.66
C SER A 184 13.35 -13.61 7.33
N PHE A 185 12.36 -12.72 7.37
CA PHE A 185 11.65 -12.18 6.21
C PHE A 185 12.07 -10.74 5.85
N ALA A 186 13.01 -10.14 6.59
CA ALA A 186 13.52 -8.82 6.31
C ALA A 186 14.24 -8.80 4.95
N SER A 187 14.08 -7.70 4.21
CA SER A 187 14.66 -7.54 2.87
C SER A 187 16.19 -7.43 2.88
N ALA A 188 16.79 -7.16 4.04
CA ALA A 188 18.22 -7.13 4.26
C ALA A 188 18.55 -7.83 5.58
N ASP A 189 19.44 -8.82 5.52
CA ASP A 189 19.92 -9.54 6.70
C ASP A 189 20.97 -8.69 7.44
N THR A 190 20.61 -8.20 8.62
CA THR A 190 21.51 -7.45 9.51
C THR A 190 22.22 -8.38 10.50
N ASN A 191 21.78 -9.63 10.63
CA ASN A 191 22.29 -10.58 11.63
C ASN A 191 23.72 -11.04 11.31
N SER A 192 24.00 -11.28 10.02
CA SER A 192 25.32 -11.64 9.51
C SER A 192 26.02 -10.45 8.82
N SER A 193 25.94 -9.27 9.44
CA SER A 193 26.53 -8.03 8.92
C SER A 193 27.42 -7.31 9.94
N VAL A 194 28.37 -6.53 9.44
CA VAL A 194 29.19 -5.62 10.23
C VAL A 194 29.18 -4.24 9.62
N ILE A 195 28.85 -3.23 10.42
CA ILE A 195 28.84 -1.82 10.00
C ILE A 195 30.03 -1.09 10.63
N ILE A 196 30.85 -0.46 9.79
CA ILE A 196 31.97 0.40 10.20
C ILE A 196 31.86 1.78 9.52
N PRO A 197 32.62 2.81 9.95
CA PRO A 197 32.58 4.10 9.28
C PRO A 197 32.94 3.96 7.79
N TYR A 198 32.16 4.59 6.90
CA TYR A 198 32.34 4.42 5.45
C TYR A 198 33.77 4.79 4.99
N THR A 199 34.37 5.79 5.62
CA THR A 199 35.75 6.23 5.35
C THR A 199 36.78 5.14 5.67
N THR A 200 36.53 4.33 6.70
CA THR A 200 37.35 3.18 7.08
C THR A 200 37.05 1.98 6.16
N ALA A 201 35.77 1.74 5.84
CA ALA A 201 35.34 0.68 4.94
C ALA A 201 35.98 0.79 3.55
N MET A 202 36.06 2.01 2.99
CA MET A 202 36.76 2.26 1.72
C MET A 202 38.19 1.71 1.72
N GLY A 203 38.91 1.84 2.84
CA GLY A 203 40.24 1.27 3.00
C GLY A 203 40.27 -0.25 3.03
N VAL A 204 39.29 -0.88 3.68
CA VAL A 204 39.16 -2.34 3.78
C VAL A 204 38.86 -2.98 2.43
N VAL A 205 37.89 -2.43 1.69
CA VAL A 205 37.50 -2.96 0.37
C VAL A 205 38.36 -2.44 -0.79
N GLY A 206 39.32 -1.55 -0.51
CA GLY A 206 40.16 -0.92 -1.54
C GLY A 206 39.41 0.05 -2.47
N ALA A 207 38.24 0.54 -2.05
CA ALA A 207 37.44 1.48 -2.83
C ALA A 207 38.07 2.89 -2.78
N LYS A 208 38.28 3.47 -3.97
CA LYS A 208 38.77 4.85 -4.12
C LYS A 208 37.65 5.87 -4.28
N TYR A 209 36.47 5.40 -4.66
CA TYR A 209 35.31 6.22 -4.97
C TYR A 209 34.07 5.72 -4.26
N ILE A 210 33.10 6.61 -4.11
CA ILE A 210 31.77 6.31 -3.60
C ILE A 210 30.89 5.99 -4.79
N ASN A 211 30.33 4.79 -4.83
CA ASN A 211 29.47 4.35 -5.93
C ASN A 211 28.00 4.30 -5.56
N ASN A 212 27.67 4.26 -4.27
CA ASN A 212 26.29 4.26 -3.78
C ASN A 212 26.17 5.27 -2.65
N MET A 213 25.13 6.08 -2.69
CA MET A 213 24.79 7.02 -1.62
C MET A 213 23.29 7.26 -1.56
N THR A 214 22.78 7.46 -0.37
CA THR A 214 21.40 7.90 -0.12
C THR A 214 21.45 9.38 0.26
N VAL A 215 20.66 10.20 -0.42
CA VAL A 215 20.48 11.62 -0.14
C VAL A 215 19.12 11.79 0.53
N TYR A 216 19.10 12.39 1.71
CA TYR A 216 17.89 12.66 2.46
C TYR A 216 17.41 14.08 2.14
N ILE A 217 16.15 14.18 1.71
CA ILE A 217 15.52 15.44 1.34
C ILE A 217 14.76 16.01 2.55
N ALA A 218 14.85 17.33 2.77
CA ALA A 218 14.20 17.99 3.89
C ALA A 218 12.70 18.26 3.66
N ASP A 219 12.33 18.68 2.44
CA ASP A 219 10.95 18.93 2.01
C ASP A 219 10.60 18.04 0.83
N GLU A 220 9.70 17.08 1.06
CA GLU A 220 9.19 16.12 0.09
C GLU A 220 8.50 16.79 -1.10
N ALA A 221 7.84 17.93 -0.90
CA ALA A 221 7.13 18.64 -1.97
C ALA A 221 8.09 19.19 -3.05
N LEU A 222 9.37 19.31 -2.72
CA LEU A 222 10.42 19.76 -3.61
C LEU A 222 11.29 18.62 -4.14
N ALA A 223 10.96 17.36 -3.84
CA ALA A 223 11.80 16.19 -4.15
C ALA A 223 12.18 16.09 -5.64
N ASP A 224 11.25 16.30 -6.57
CA ASP A 224 11.54 16.28 -8.01
C ASP A 224 12.46 17.42 -8.46
N THR A 225 12.35 18.58 -7.81
CA THR A 225 13.21 19.72 -8.11
C THR A 225 14.62 19.48 -7.58
N THR A 226 14.73 18.96 -6.34
CA THR A 226 16.01 18.56 -5.74
C THR A 226 16.67 17.43 -6.53
N THR A 227 15.91 16.44 -6.99
CA THR A 227 16.41 15.35 -7.84
C THR A 227 17.05 15.88 -9.13
N ARG A 228 16.39 16.81 -9.82
CA ARG A 228 16.96 17.48 -11.02
C ARG A 228 18.20 18.31 -10.72
N GLN A 229 18.31 18.90 -9.52
CA GLN A 229 19.52 19.61 -9.10
C GLN A 229 20.68 18.65 -8.85
N ILE A 230 20.42 17.51 -8.19
CA ILE A 230 21.40 16.43 -7.98
C ILE A 230 21.88 15.90 -9.33
N GLU A 231 20.96 15.65 -10.25
CA GLU A 231 21.26 15.25 -11.62
C GLU A 231 22.20 16.24 -12.30
N GLY A 232 21.91 17.55 -12.25
CA GLY A 232 22.79 18.57 -12.83
C GLY A 232 24.20 18.61 -12.22
N VAL A 233 24.38 18.22 -10.96
CA VAL A 233 25.72 18.06 -10.34
C VAL A 233 26.41 16.80 -10.87
N LEU A 234 25.69 15.68 -10.96
CA LEU A 234 26.21 14.41 -11.47
C LEU A 234 26.57 14.50 -12.96
N THR A 235 25.72 15.06 -13.80
CA THR A 235 26.01 15.29 -15.23
C THR A 235 27.32 16.05 -15.41
N LYS A 236 27.56 17.11 -14.61
CA LYS A 236 28.84 17.84 -14.63
C LYS A 236 30.00 16.99 -14.14
N ALA A 237 29.78 16.18 -13.09
CA ALA A 237 30.80 15.31 -12.52
C ALA A 237 31.25 14.21 -13.50
N PHE A 238 30.36 13.74 -14.39
CA PHE A 238 30.61 12.71 -15.40
C PHE A 238 30.78 13.27 -16.82
N ASN A 239 31.02 14.58 -16.99
CA ASN A 239 31.25 15.24 -18.28
C ASN A 239 30.11 15.08 -19.30
N GLY A 240 28.86 15.02 -18.84
CA GLY A 240 27.68 14.85 -19.70
C GLY A 240 27.33 13.41 -20.03
N ASP A 241 28.05 12.43 -19.49
CA ASP A 241 27.76 11.01 -19.68
C ASP A 241 26.69 10.55 -18.67
N GLU A 242 25.45 10.44 -19.14
CA GLU A 242 24.28 10.04 -18.36
C GLU A 242 24.30 8.53 -18.01
N ASP A 243 25.05 7.71 -18.75
CA ASP A 243 25.18 6.28 -18.45
C ASP A 243 26.09 6.02 -17.23
N GLY A 244 26.83 7.05 -16.80
CA GLY A 244 27.75 6.96 -15.66
C GLY A 244 27.07 6.81 -14.30
N TYR A 245 25.80 7.20 -14.18
CA TYR A 245 25.06 7.21 -12.92
C TYR A 245 23.56 6.92 -13.10
N SER A 246 22.89 6.57 -12.01
CA SER A 246 21.45 6.38 -11.93
C SER A 246 20.95 7.05 -10.65
N ILE A 247 19.81 7.73 -10.77
CA ILE A 247 19.15 8.43 -9.67
C ILE A 247 17.76 7.83 -9.52
N VAL A 248 17.44 7.41 -8.31
CA VAL A 248 16.13 6.86 -7.98
C VAL A 248 15.52 7.72 -6.88
N ASN A 249 14.48 8.49 -7.24
CA ASN A 249 13.66 9.23 -6.29
C ASN A 249 12.56 8.31 -5.74
N MET A 250 12.58 8.06 -4.43
CA MET A 250 11.62 7.16 -3.80
C MET A 250 10.19 7.73 -3.81
N GLN A 251 10.06 9.07 -3.75
CA GLN A 251 8.77 9.74 -3.84
C GLN A 251 8.09 9.49 -5.19
N SER A 252 8.84 9.55 -6.30
CA SER A 252 8.28 9.27 -7.63
C SER A 252 7.82 7.81 -7.78
N ILE A 253 8.47 6.87 -7.08
CA ILE A 253 8.04 5.46 -7.05
C ILE A 253 6.70 5.33 -6.33
N LEU A 254 6.54 5.98 -5.17
CA LEU A 254 5.27 5.99 -4.41
C LEU A 254 4.13 6.57 -5.27
N GLU A 255 4.37 7.71 -5.92
CA GLU A 255 3.39 8.34 -6.82
C GLU A 255 2.99 7.41 -7.98
N THR A 256 3.97 6.70 -8.56
CA THR A 256 3.71 5.72 -9.63
C THR A 256 2.86 4.55 -9.12
N ILE A 257 3.12 4.06 -7.90
CA ILE A 257 2.32 3.00 -7.27
C ILE A 257 0.88 3.46 -7.03
N GLU A 258 0.70 4.70 -6.55
CA GLU A 258 -0.62 5.30 -6.34
C GLU A 258 -1.39 5.45 -7.65
N GLU A 259 -0.74 5.94 -8.71
CA GLU A 259 -1.34 6.06 -10.04
C GLU A 259 -1.79 4.69 -10.58
N MET A 260 -0.91 3.70 -10.52
CA MET A 260 -1.21 2.32 -10.93
C MET A 260 -2.39 1.74 -10.15
N THR A 261 -2.42 1.95 -8.83
CA THR A 261 -3.51 1.51 -7.95
C THR A 261 -4.84 2.19 -8.32
N SER A 262 -4.79 3.49 -8.66
CA SER A 262 -5.95 4.26 -9.10
C SER A 262 -6.51 3.73 -10.43
N ILE A 263 -5.65 3.45 -11.41
CA ILE A 263 -6.03 2.88 -12.71
C ILE A 263 -6.70 1.51 -12.52
N LEU A 264 -6.08 0.62 -11.72
CA LEU A 264 -6.64 -0.70 -11.43
C LEU A 264 -8.01 -0.58 -10.73
N SER A 265 -8.13 0.33 -9.77
CA SER A 265 -9.39 0.59 -9.07
C SER A 265 -10.48 1.07 -10.03
N MET A 266 -10.14 1.95 -10.98
CA MET A 266 -11.07 2.43 -11.99
C MET A 266 -11.51 1.32 -12.96
N MET A 267 -10.59 0.46 -13.37
CA MET A 267 -10.92 -0.71 -14.20
C MET A 267 -11.87 -1.67 -13.47
N LEU A 268 -11.59 -1.96 -12.19
CA LEU A 268 -12.45 -2.78 -11.34
C LEU A 268 -13.84 -2.16 -11.17
N ALA A 269 -13.92 -0.85 -10.95
CA ALA A 269 -15.19 -0.12 -10.91
C ALA A 269 -15.94 -0.16 -12.26
N GLY A 270 -15.21 -0.15 -13.38
CA GLY A 270 -15.79 -0.34 -14.72
C GLY A 270 -16.43 -1.72 -14.87
N ILE A 271 -15.69 -2.78 -14.53
CA ILE A 271 -16.20 -4.17 -14.58
C ILE A 271 -17.37 -4.34 -13.60
N ALA A 272 -17.26 -3.77 -12.40
CA ALA A 272 -18.32 -3.70 -11.39
C ALA A 272 -19.62 -3.18 -12.00
N SER A 273 -19.54 -2.05 -12.69
CA SER A 273 -20.71 -1.37 -13.26
C SER A 273 -21.45 -2.26 -14.26
N ILE A 274 -20.74 -3.08 -15.04
CA ILE A 274 -21.34 -4.01 -16.00
C ILE A 274 -22.09 -5.12 -15.26
N SER A 275 -21.45 -5.78 -14.28
CA SER A 275 -22.10 -6.80 -13.44
C SER A 275 -23.33 -6.24 -12.73
N LEU A 276 -23.26 -4.98 -12.34
CA LEU A 276 -24.34 -4.25 -11.70
C LEU A 276 -25.53 -4.01 -12.62
N VAL A 277 -25.29 -3.61 -13.87
CA VAL A 277 -26.36 -3.42 -14.86
C VAL A 277 -27.10 -4.73 -15.09
N VAL A 278 -26.37 -5.85 -15.17
CA VAL A 278 -26.97 -7.19 -15.28
C VAL A 278 -27.83 -7.51 -14.04
N GLY A 279 -27.33 -7.25 -12.83
CA GLY A 279 -28.10 -7.40 -11.59
C GLY A 279 -29.32 -6.47 -11.53
N GLY A 280 -29.18 -5.22 -11.94
CA GLY A 280 -30.22 -4.20 -11.98
C GLY A 280 -31.35 -4.53 -12.94
N ILE A 281 -31.04 -5.09 -14.12
CA ILE A 281 -32.06 -5.61 -15.05
C ILE A 281 -32.88 -6.71 -14.38
N GLY A 282 -32.25 -7.59 -13.61
CA GLY A 282 -32.94 -8.62 -12.83
C GLY A 282 -33.96 -8.03 -11.85
N ILE A 283 -33.59 -6.95 -11.15
CA ILE A 283 -34.48 -6.23 -10.23
C ILE A 283 -35.63 -5.58 -10.97
N MET A 284 -35.34 -4.90 -12.08
CA MET A 284 -36.36 -4.27 -12.91
C MET A 284 -37.40 -5.30 -13.37
N ASN A 285 -36.96 -6.46 -13.86
CA ASN A 285 -37.84 -7.53 -14.31
C ASN A 285 -38.68 -8.09 -13.17
N MET A 286 -38.07 -8.38 -12.02
CA MET A 286 -38.80 -8.87 -10.86
C MET A 286 -39.84 -7.86 -10.36
N MET A 287 -39.49 -6.58 -10.32
CA MET A 287 -40.41 -5.51 -9.93
C MET A 287 -41.55 -5.35 -10.94
N LEU A 288 -41.30 -5.50 -12.25
CA LEU A 288 -42.37 -5.51 -13.25
C LEU A 288 -43.34 -6.67 -13.02
N VAL A 289 -42.84 -7.87 -12.72
CA VAL A 289 -43.67 -9.04 -12.40
C VAL A 289 -44.45 -8.81 -11.10
N SER A 290 -43.83 -8.25 -10.07
CA SER A 290 -44.50 -7.92 -8.80
C SER A 290 -45.63 -6.90 -9.00
N VAL A 291 -45.43 -5.88 -9.84
CA VAL A 291 -46.47 -4.90 -10.19
C VAL A 291 -47.63 -5.58 -10.92
N THR A 292 -47.35 -6.55 -11.81
CA THR A 292 -48.42 -7.31 -12.50
C THR A 292 -49.19 -8.24 -11.58
N GLU A 293 -48.55 -8.86 -10.59
CA GLU A 293 -49.20 -9.72 -9.60
C GLU A 293 -50.05 -8.92 -8.61
N ARG A 294 -49.64 -7.68 -8.31
CA ARG A 294 -50.31 -6.79 -7.35
C ARG A 294 -51.21 -5.74 -8.01
N THR A 295 -51.59 -5.92 -9.27
CA THR A 295 -52.45 -4.97 -10.02
C THR A 295 -53.73 -4.64 -9.27
N SER A 296 -54.47 -5.66 -8.80
CA SER A 296 -55.73 -5.50 -8.09
C SER A 296 -55.56 -4.76 -6.75
N GLU A 297 -54.49 -5.04 -6.00
CA GLU A 297 -54.15 -4.33 -4.75
C GLU A 297 -53.86 -2.84 -5.01
N ILE A 298 -53.09 -2.54 -6.05
CA ILE A 298 -52.76 -1.17 -6.46
C ILE A 298 -54.03 -0.42 -6.92
N GLY A 299 -54.90 -1.10 -7.69
CA GLY A 299 -56.18 -0.56 -8.15
C GLY A 299 -57.10 -0.19 -6.98
N LEU A 300 -57.22 -1.08 -5.99
CA LEU A 300 -58.01 -0.83 -4.78
C LEU A 300 -57.48 0.37 -3.99
N ARG A 301 -56.16 0.47 -3.77
CA ARG A 301 -55.55 1.61 -3.07
C ARG A 301 -55.84 2.95 -3.76
N LYS A 302 -55.75 2.97 -5.09
CA LYS A 302 -56.06 4.18 -5.86
C LYS A 302 -57.55 4.52 -5.85
N ALA A 303 -58.43 3.53 -5.90
CA ALA A 303 -59.87 3.73 -5.78
C ALA A 303 -60.26 4.32 -4.41
N LEU A 304 -59.50 3.98 -3.36
CA LEU A 304 -59.62 4.54 -2.02
C LEU A 304 -58.92 5.90 -1.85
N GLY A 305 -58.33 6.47 -2.91
CA GLY A 305 -57.78 7.82 -2.91
C GLY A 305 -56.25 7.94 -2.77
N ALA A 306 -55.48 6.84 -2.86
CA ALA A 306 -54.02 6.93 -2.84
C ALA A 306 -53.47 7.69 -4.06
N GLU A 307 -52.60 8.68 -3.82
CA GLU A 307 -52.01 9.46 -4.90
C GLU A 307 -51.02 8.63 -5.73
N PRO A 308 -50.90 8.86 -7.05
CA PRO A 308 -49.90 8.20 -7.89
C PRO A 308 -48.47 8.28 -7.34
N LYS A 309 -48.10 9.42 -6.76
CA LYS A 309 -46.78 9.64 -6.15
C LYS A 309 -46.55 8.74 -4.94
N GLN A 310 -47.58 8.47 -4.13
CA GLN A 310 -47.48 7.58 -2.96
C GLN A 310 -47.21 6.14 -3.40
N ILE A 311 -47.91 5.67 -4.44
CA ILE A 311 -47.67 4.34 -5.03
C ILE A 311 -46.26 4.26 -5.63
N GLN A 312 -45.83 5.28 -6.36
CA GLN A 312 -44.49 5.32 -6.93
C GLN A 312 -43.41 5.25 -5.84
N LEU A 313 -43.55 6.06 -4.78
CA LEU A 313 -42.60 6.10 -3.68
C LEU A 313 -42.54 4.76 -2.93
N GLN A 314 -43.68 4.07 -2.76
CA GLN A 314 -43.73 2.75 -2.13
C GLN A 314 -42.87 1.73 -2.89
N PHE A 315 -43.10 1.57 -4.21
CA PHE A 315 -42.35 0.61 -5.02
C PHE A 315 -40.88 1.00 -5.20
N LEU A 316 -40.57 2.31 -5.21
CA LEU A 316 -39.19 2.79 -5.24
C LEU A 316 -38.45 2.44 -3.95
N ILE A 317 -39.08 2.68 -2.78
CA ILE A 317 -38.52 2.30 -1.48
C ILE A 317 -38.34 0.78 -1.40
N GLU A 318 -39.30 -0.01 -1.88
CA GLU A 318 -39.19 -1.48 -1.93
C GLU A 318 -37.97 -1.93 -2.75
N SER A 319 -37.74 -1.30 -3.90
CA SER A 319 -36.58 -1.57 -4.75
C SER A 319 -35.26 -1.18 -4.06
N VAL A 320 -35.20 0.00 -3.44
CA VAL A 320 -33.99 0.49 -2.75
C VAL A 320 -33.67 -0.37 -1.53
N VAL A 321 -34.67 -0.75 -0.72
CA VAL A 321 -34.48 -1.61 0.45
C VAL A 321 -33.97 -2.98 0.02
N LEU A 322 -34.53 -3.58 -1.03
CA LEU A 322 -34.04 -4.82 -1.63
C LEU A 322 -32.56 -4.70 -2.04
N CYS A 323 -32.19 -3.60 -2.70
CA CYS A 323 -30.82 -3.39 -3.14
C CYS A 323 -29.85 -3.16 -1.98
N LEU A 324 -30.26 -2.41 -0.96
CA LEU A 324 -29.45 -2.17 0.23
C LEU A 324 -29.21 -3.46 1.02
N ILE A 325 -30.22 -4.33 1.15
CA ILE A 325 -30.05 -5.63 1.81
C ILE A 325 -29.06 -6.49 1.01
N GLY A 326 -29.25 -6.60 -0.32
CA GLY A 326 -28.32 -7.32 -1.18
C GLY A 326 -26.90 -6.75 -1.14
N GLY A 327 -26.78 -5.42 -1.10
CA GLY A 327 -25.52 -4.70 -1.01
C GLY A 327 -24.81 -4.89 0.33
N ILE A 328 -25.53 -4.89 1.45
CA ILE A 328 -24.98 -5.19 2.78
C ILE A 328 -24.50 -6.63 2.86
N ILE A 329 -25.29 -7.58 2.36
CA ILE A 329 -24.89 -9.00 2.32
C ILE A 329 -23.66 -9.18 1.43
N GLY A 330 -23.68 -8.58 0.23
CA GLY A 330 -22.54 -8.55 -0.68
C GLY A 330 -21.30 -7.94 -0.03
N PHE A 331 -21.45 -6.83 0.69
CA PHE A 331 -20.38 -6.19 1.44
C PHE A 331 -19.78 -7.10 2.50
N ILE A 332 -20.61 -7.71 3.35
CA ILE A 332 -20.14 -8.63 4.39
C ILE A 332 -19.40 -9.82 3.76
N LEU A 333 -19.94 -10.42 2.70
CA LEU A 333 -19.31 -11.54 2.00
C LEU A 333 -18.01 -11.13 1.30
N GLY A 334 -17.98 -9.97 0.65
CA GLY A 334 -16.79 -9.42 -0.02
C GLY A 334 -15.67 -9.12 0.97
N VAL A 335 -15.99 -8.49 2.09
CA VAL A 335 -15.04 -8.24 3.18
C VAL A 335 -14.53 -9.54 3.79
N SER A 336 -15.43 -10.49 4.06
CA SER A 336 -15.04 -11.80 4.61
C SER A 336 -14.12 -12.55 3.67
N LEU A 337 -14.42 -12.53 2.36
CA LEU A 337 -13.59 -13.15 1.34
C LEU A 337 -12.22 -12.47 1.24
N ALA A 338 -12.18 -11.13 1.21
CA ALA A 338 -10.92 -10.38 1.20
C ALA A 338 -10.07 -10.67 2.45
N TRP A 339 -10.69 -10.76 3.62
CA TRP A 339 -9.99 -11.11 4.86
C TRP A 339 -9.38 -12.51 4.79
N VAL A 340 -10.14 -13.51 4.33
CA VAL A 340 -9.62 -14.88 4.14
C VAL A 340 -8.44 -14.88 3.16
N VAL A 341 -8.57 -14.20 2.02
CA VAL A 341 -7.51 -14.12 1.00
C VAL A 341 -6.27 -13.40 1.52
N ALA A 342 -6.44 -12.29 2.23
CA ALA A 342 -5.33 -11.53 2.82
C ALA A 342 -4.50 -12.40 3.78
N ASN A 343 -5.17 -13.17 4.65
CA ASN A 343 -4.49 -14.10 5.57
C ASN A 343 -3.77 -15.24 4.83
N LEU A 344 -4.33 -15.73 3.70
CA LEU A 344 -3.71 -16.80 2.92
C LEU A 344 -2.47 -16.34 2.14
N ILE A 345 -2.47 -15.10 1.65
CA ILE A 345 -1.36 -14.53 0.86
C ILE A 345 -0.34 -13.83 1.77
N GLY A 346 -0.69 -13.54 3.03
CA GLY A 346 0.17 -12.84 3.98
C GLY A 346 0.26 -11.33 3.73
N THR A 347 -0.78 -10.73 3.13
CA THR A 347 -0.82 -9.29 2.85
C THR A 347 -1.64 -8.55 3.90
N SER A 348 -1.36 -7.26 4.08
CA SER A 348 -2.17 -6.40 4.95
C SER A 348 -3.62 -6.34 4.49
N PHE A 349 -4.55 -6.34 5.45
CA PHE A 349 -5.98 -6.16 5.19
C PHE A 349 -6.36 -4.71 5.50
N ALA A 350 -6.70 -3.93 4.47
CA ALA A 350 -7.06 -2.52 4.61
C ALA A 350 -8.52 -2.28 4.17
N LEU A 351 -9.40 -1.99 5.13
CA LEU A 351 -10.79 -1.60 4.86
C LEU A 351 -10.93 -0.06 4.92
N THR A 352 -11.07 0.57 3.77
CA THR A 352 -11.21 2.03 3.69
C THR A 352 -12.67 2.47 3.78
N ALA A 353 -12.94 3.62 4.42
CA ALA A 353 -14.28 4.22 4.49
C ALA A 353 -14.90 4.49 3.11
N SER A 354 -14.06 4.79 2.11
CA SER A 354 -14.48 4.94 0.71
C SER A 354 -15.15 3.67 0.18
N THR A 355 -14.64 2.47 0.50
CA THR A 355 -15.21 1.18 0.10
C THR A 355 -16.61 0.96 0.67
N VAL A 356 -16.83 1.35 1.94
CA VAL A 356 -18.14 1.27 2.59
C VAL A 356 -19.14 2.23 1.95
N LEU A 357 -18.73 3.49 1.75
CA LEU A 357 -19.54 4.51 1.10
C LEU A 357 -19.89 4.12 -0.34
N LEU A 358 -18.94 3.54 -1.06
CA LEU A 358 -19.14 3.03 -2.41
C LEU A 358 -20.19 1.93 -2.39
N ALA A 359 -20.06 0.92 -1.52
CA ALA A 359 -21.02 -0.19 -1.42
C ALA A 359 -22.47 0.29 -1.16
N ILE A 360 -22.65 1.18 -0.18
CA ILE A 360 -23.98 1.70 0.18
C ILE A 360 -24.52 2.62 -0.92
N GLY A 361 -23.69 3.54 -1.40
CA GLY A 361 -24.05 4.53 -2.43
C GLY A 361 -24.41 3.87 -3.75
N PHE A 362 -23.62 2.90 -4.20
CA PHE A 362 -23.92 2.13 -5.42
C PHE A 362 -25.21 1.33 -5.27
N SER A 363 -25.38 0.62 -4.15
CA SER A 363 -26.57 -0.22 -3.92
C SER A 363 -27.85 0.62 -3.94
N ALA A 364 -27.82 1.80 -3.31
CA ALA A 364 -28.94 2.75 -3.35
C ALA A 364 -29.19 3.25 -4.78
N ALA A 365 -28.15 3.62 -5.53
CA ALA A 365 -28.27 4.15 -6.88
C ALA A 365 -28.94 3.15 -7.84
N ILE A 366 -28.56 1.86 -7.80
CA ILE A 366 -29.20 0.80 -8.60
C ILE A 366 -30.69 0.70 -8.29
N GLY A 367 -31.04 0.66 -6.99
CA GLY A 367 -32.41 0.52 -6.55
C GLY A 367 -33.29 1.68 -7.03
N VAL A 368 -32.73 2.88 -7.08
CA VAL A 368 -33.41 4.03 -7.66
C VAL A 368 -33.54 3.89 -9.18
N VAL A 369 -32.44 3.66 -9.91
CA VAL A 369 -32.43 3.63 -11.38
C VAL A 369 -33.33 2.53 -11.94
N PHE A 370 -33.14 1.29 -11.49
CA PHE A 370 -33.88 0.13 -12.01
C PHE A 370 -35.25 -0.05 -11.36
N GLY A 371 -35.48 0.50 -10.16
CA GLY A 371 -36.79 0.53 -9.52
C GLY A 371 -37.72 1.62 -10.04
N PHE A 372 -37.18 2.69 -10.66
CA PHE A 372 -37.96 3.83 -11.10
C PHE A 372 -38.98 3.50 -12.20
N MET A 373 -38.59 2.74 -13.23
CA MET A 373 -39.49 2.41 -14.33
C MET A 373 -40.69 1.54 -13.87
N PRO A 374 -40.49 0.43 -13.12
CA PRO A 374 -41.60 -0.36 -12.56
C PRO A 374 -42.49 0.47 -11.62
N ALA A 375 -41.90 1.26 -10.72
CA ALA A 375 -42.64 2.12 -9.80
C ALA A 375 -43.51 3.15 -10.56
N ARG A 376 -42.97 3.73 -11.63
CA ARG A 376 -43.71 4.65 -12.50
C ARG A 376 -44.84 3.92 -13.23
N LYS A 377 -44.63 2.68 -13.68
CA LYS A 377 -45.69 1.85 -14.30
C LYS A 377 -46.84 1.59 -13.32
N ALA A 378 -46.54 1.18 -12.08
CA ALA A 378 -47.54 0.97 -11.02
C ALA A 378 -48.35 2.26 -10.73
N SER A 379 -47.65 3.39 -10.61
CA SER A 379 -48.26 4.70 -10.35
C SER A 379 -49.21 5.18 -11.45
N ARG A 380 -49.13 4.61 -12.67
CA ARG A 380 -49.96 5.00 -13.82
C ARG A 380 -51.09 4.02 -14.16
N LEU A 381 -51.22 2.91 -13.43
CA LEU A 381 -52.35 1.99 -13.60
C LEU A 381 -53.70 2.69 -13.38
N ASN A 382 -54.65 2.47 -14.28
CA ASN A 382 -56.02 2.97 -14.14
C ASN A 382 -56.77 2.09 -13.12
N PRO A 383 -57.40 2.65 -12.07
CA PRO A 383 -58.11 1.86 -11.05
C PRO A 383 -59.20 0.96 -11.64
N ILE A 384 -59.88 1.42 -12.70
CA ILE A 384 -60.97 0.68 -13.35
C ILE A 384 -60.42 -0.57 -14.04
N ASP A 385 -59.34 -0.42 -14.81
CA ASP A 385 -58.72 -1.53 -15.53
C ASP A 385 -58.10 -2.55 -14.56
N ALA A 386 -57.50 -2.07 -13.47
CA ALA A 386 -56.87 -2.89 -12.45
C ALA A 386 -57.87 -3.73 -11.62
N LEU A 387 -59.11 -3.26 -11.46
CA LEU A 387 -60.16 -3.99 -10.74
C LEU A 387 -60.99 -4.90 -11.66
N ARG A 388 -60.96 -4.64 -12.98
CA ARG A 388 -61.63 -5.47 -13.99
C ARG A 388 -60.89 -6.79 -14.26
N SER A 389 -59.60 -6.88 -13.91
CA SER A 389 -58.78 -8.09 -14.06
C SER A 389 -58.90 -9.08 -12.90
N ILE A 390 -59.91 -8.93 -12.03
CA ILE A 390 -60.21 -9.83 -10.91
C ILE A 390 -61.07 -11.00 -11.37
#